data_AF-A0A7R9Z0X9-F1
#
_entry.id   AF-A0A7R9Z0X9-F1
#
_cell.length_a   1.000
_cell.length_b   1.000
_cell.length_c   1.000
_cell.angle_alpha   90.00
_cell.angle_beta   90.00
_cell.angle_gamma   90.00
#
_symmetry.space_group_name_H-M   'P 1'
#
loop_
_entity.id
_entity.type
_entity.pdbx_description
1 polymer ?
#
loop_
_entity_poly.entity_id
_entity_poly.type
_entity_poly.pdbx_seq_one_letter_code
_entity_poly.pdbx_strand_id
1 'polypeptide(L)'
;LDAEQMQTLVSIIQGAVSDSDHNSPTFGLIKSITSKHYVSPEYYDLMESILKLSVQSQRQNVRQQCTQIFMQYFFEYPMGKQRLKDHTKQLVLNIKYEFEEGRLSA
;
A
#
# COMPACT_ATOMS: atom_id res chain seq x y z
N LEU A 1 8.98 9.38 17.77
CA LEU A 1 9.42 9.78 16.43
C LEU A 1 8.91 11.20 16.26
N ASP A 2 9.82 12.13 16.05
CA ASP A 2 9.43 13.44 15.56
C ASP A 2 8.90 13.31 14.12
N ALA A 3 8.29 14.38 13.59
CA ALA A 3 7.67 14.36 12.27
C ALA A 3 8.69 14.08 11.15
N GLU A 4 9.93 14.57 11.31
CA GLU A 4 11.01 14.47 10.32
C GLU A 4 11.59 13.04 10.26
N GLN A 5 11.74 12.38 11.41
CA GLN A 5 12.11 10.98 11.54
C GLN A 5 11.04 10.07 10.93
N MET A 6 9.75 10.40 11.11
CA MET A 6 8.67 9.62 10.51
C MET A 6 8.65 9.78 8.99
N GLN A 7 8.82 11.00 8.47
CA GLN A 7 8.94 11.22 7.02
C GLN A 7 10.14 10.49 6.43
N THR A 8 11.30 10.56 7.09
CA THR A 8 12.50 9.83 6.67
C THR A 8 12.24 8.32 6.64
N LEU A 9 11.56 7.79 7.66
CA LEU A 9 11.19 6.38 7.72
C LEU A 9 10.27 5.98 6.56
N VAL A 10 9.25 6.78 6.25
CA VAL A 10 8.34 6.53 5.12
C VAL A 10 9.09 6.52 3.79
N SER A 11 10.00 7.47 3.57
CA SER A 11 10.83 7.53 2.35
C SER A 11 11.73 6.30 2.20
N ILE A 12 12.36 5.84 3.30
CA ILE A 12 13.17 4.62 3.30
C ILE A 12 12.31 3.40 2.95
N ILE A 13 11.12 3.30 3.55
CA ILE A 13 10.18 2.21 3.28
C ILE A 13 9.73 2.24 1.82
N GLN A 14 9.45 3.41 1.25
CA GLN A 14 9.02 3.54 -0.14
C GLN A 14 10.10 3.06 -1.13
N GLY A 15 11.37 3.37 -0.85
CA GLY A 15 12.50 2.79 -1.59
C GLY A 15 12.56 1.27 -1.46
N ALA A 16 12.45 0.75 -0.23
CA ALA A 16 12.50 -0.69 0.06
C ALA A 16 11.32 -1.49 -0.53
N VAL A 17 10.16 -0.85 -0.71
CA VAL A 17 8.98 -1.43 -1.37
C VAL A 17 9.12 -1.40 -2.90
N SER A 18 9.98 -0.55 -3.45
CA SER A 18 10.21 -0.46 -4.90
C SER A 18 11.29 -1.43 -5.38
N ASP A 19 12.28 -1.72 -4.54
CA ASP A 19 13.29 -2.76 -4.82
C ASP A 19 12.68 -4.15 -4.66
N SER A 20 12.85 -4.98 -5.68
CA SER A 20 12.19 -6.27 -5.90
C SER A 20 12.33 -7.32 -4.77
N ASP A 21 13.23 -7.10 -3.80
CA ASP A 21 13.44 -7.95 -2.62
C ASP A 21 12.58 -7.51 -1.42
N HIS A 22 11.26 -7.58 -1.62
CA HIS A 22 10.24 -7.24 -0.64
C HIS A 22 10.34 -8.14 0.60
N ASN A 23 11.13 -7.71 1.57
CA ASN A 23 11.39 -8.45 2.80
C ASN A 23 10.24 -8.29 3.80
N SER A 24 9.83 -9.40 4.41
CA SER A 24 8.76 -9.48 5.43
C SER A 24 8.81 -8.38 6.52
N PRO A 25 9.99 -7.95 7.04
CA PRO A 25 10.07 -6.88 8.04
C PRO A 25 9.52 -5.53 7.58
N THR A 26 9.67 -5.18 6.30
CA THR A 26 9.18 -3.91 5.74
C THR A 26 7.67 -3.81 5.83
N PHE A 27 6.95 -4.89 5.53
CA PHE A 27 5.49 -4.95 5.68
C PHE A 27 5.05 -4.83 7.15
N GLY A 28 5.82 -5.39 8.08
CA GLY A 28 5.58 -5.23 9.51
C GLY A 28 5.67 -3.76 9.97
N LEU A 29 6.65 -3.02 9.45
CA LEU A 29 6.80 -1.59 9.71
C LEU A 29 5.62 -0.79 9.13
N ILE A 30 5.24 -1.06 7.88
CA ILE A 30 4.11 -0.39 7.23
C ILE A 30 2.84 -0.61 8.05
N LYS A 31 2.52 -1.86 8.42
CA LYS A 31 1.37 -2.18 9.28
C LYS A 31 1.38 -1.41 10.59
N SER A 32 2.55 -1.29 11.22
CA SER A 32 2.71 -0.55 12.47
C SER A 32 2.47 0.95 12.31
N ILE A 33 2.85 1.53 11.16
CA ILE A 33 2.55 2.92 10.82
C ILE A 33 1.05 3.07 10.53
N THR A 34 0.46 2.15 9.77
CA THR A 34 -0.97 2.11 9.45
C THR A 34 -1.81 2.13 10.72
N SER A 35 -1.53 1.24 11.67
CA SER A 35 -2.26 1.15 12.94
C SER A 35 -2.10 2.37 13.86
N LYS A 36 -1.14 3.26 13.59
CA LYS A 36 -0.95 4.52 14.33
C LYS A 36 -1.68 5.71 13.69
N HIS A 37 -2.42 5.50 12.60
CA HIS A 37 -3.13 6.55 11.86
C HIS A 37 -2.24 7.73 11.46
N TYR A 38 -1.00 7.46 11.03
CA TYR A 38 -0.09 8.51 10.58
C TYR A 38 -0.52 9.07 9.22
N VAL A 39 -0.83 10.36 9.17
CA VAL A 39 -1.29 11.04 7.95
C VAL A 39 -0.20 11.97 7.43
N SER A 40 0.32 11.66 6.25
CA SER A 40 1.21 12.56 5.50
C SER A 40 1.03 12.34 3.99
N PRO A 41 1.38 13.32 3.14
CA PRO A 41 1.39 13.15 1.68
C PRO A 41 2.20 11.93 1.23
N GLU A 42 3.40 11.75 1.81
CA GLU A 42 4.31 10.65 1.49
C GLU A 42 3.70 9.29 1.85
N TYR A 43 2.95 9.23 2.95
CA TYR A 43 2.24 8.01 3.34
C TYR A 43 1.10 7.67 2.37
N TYR A 44 0.40 8.67 1.83
CA TYR A 44 -0.59 8.44 0.79
C TYR A 44 0.04 7.90 -0.50
N ASP A 45 1.17 8.45 -0.92
CA ASP A 45 1.93 7.96 -2.09
C ASP A 45 2.41 6.51 -1.88
N LEU A 46 2.83 6.18 -0.66
CA LEU A 46 3.18 4.81 -0.28
C LEU A 46 1.97 3.87 -0.45
N MET A 47 0.76 4.27 -0.02
CA MET A 47 -0.44 3.43 -0.16
C MET A 47 -0.84 3.21 -1.63
N GLU A 48 -0.58 4.17 -2.52
CA GLU A 48 -0.75 3.97 -3.95
C GLU A 48 0.20 2.91 -4.51
N SER A 49 1.45 2.89 -4.06
CA SER A 49 2.42 1.83 -4.41
C SER A 49 2.00 0.48 -3.86
N ILE A 50 1.50 0.42 -2.62
CA ILE A 50 0.99 -0.82 -2.02
C ILE A 50 -0.19 -1.38 -2.82
N LEU A 51 -1.13 -0.53 -3.26
CA LEU A 51 -2.24 -0.96 -4.13
C LEU A 51 -1.77 -1.49 -5.48
N LYS A 52 -0.71 -0.94 -6.07
CA LYS A 52 -0.15 -1.48 -7.32
C LYS A 52 0.47 -2.85 -7.07
N LEU A 53 1.26 -2.99 -6.01
CA LEU A 53 1.94 -4.23 -5.67
C LEU A 53 1.00 -5.36 -5.26
N SER A 54 -0.17 -5.04 -4.70
CA SER A 54 -1.17 -6.06 -4.35
C SER A 54 -1.67 -6.83 -5.58
N VAL A 55 -1.56 -6.25 -6.78
CA VAL A 55 -2.01 -6.84 -8.04
C VAL A 55 -0.85 -7.25 -8.94
N GLN A 56 0.19 -6.43 -9.02
CA GLN A 56 1.26 -6.59 -10.02
C GLN A 56 2.42 -7.47 -9.53
N SER A 57 2.54 -7.73 -8.23
CA SER A 57 3.65 -8.54 -7.70
C SER A 57 3.58 -9.99 -8.19
N GLN A 58 4.72 -10.54 -8.58
CA GLN A 58 4.85 -11.96 -8.99
C GLN A 58 4.84 -12.93 -7.79
N ARG A 59 4.96 -12.42 -6.55
CA ARG A 59 5.00 -13.24 -5.34
C ARG A 59 3.65 -13.17 -4.62
N GLN A 60 2.99 -14.31 -4.48
CA GLN A 60 1.69 -14.41 -3.80
C GLN A 60 1.71 -13.84 -2.37
N ASN A 61 2.76 -14.11 -1.59
CA ASN A 61 2.88 -13.56 -0.23
C ASN A 61 2.90 -12.03 -0.23
N VAL A 62 3.67 -11.42 -1.14
CA VAL A 62 3.72 -9.95 -1.29
C VAL A 62 2.34 -9.40 -1.64
N ARG A 63 1.65 -10.00 -2.61
CA ARG A 63 0.27 -9.60 -2.97
C ARG A 63 -0.65 -9.62 -1.75
N GLN A 64 -0.67 -10.73 -1.01
CA GLN A 64 -1.50 -10.89 0.19
C GLN A 64 -1.18 -9.86 1.29
N GLN A 65 0.11 -9.60 1.57
CA GLN A 65 0.51 -8.60 2.56
C GLN A 65 0.09 -7.19 2.13
N CYS A 66 0.30 -6.84 0.86
CA CYS A 66 -0.11 -5.55 0.30
C CYS A 66 -1.63 -5.37 0.31
N THR A 67 -2.40 -6.38 -0.10
CA THR A 67 -3.88 -6.34 -0.03
C THR A 67 -4.34 -6.11 1.40
N GLN A 68 -3.77 -6.82 2.38
CA GLN A 68 -4.15 -6.65 3.78
C GLN A 68 -3.87 -5.23 4.28
N ILE A 69 -2.68 -4.69 3.99
CA ILE A 69 -2.29 -3.33 4.39
C ILE A 69 -3.20 -2.30 3.74
N PHE A 70 -3.43 -2.42 2.42
CA PHE A 70 -4.25 -1.47 1.69
C PHE A 70 -5.70 -1.48 2.17
N MET A 71 -6.28 -2.66 2.43
CA MET A 71 -7.64 -2.77 2.95
C MET A 71 -7.76 -2.13 4.33
N GLN A 72 -6.80 -2.35 5.22
CA GLN A 72 -6.77 -1.69 6.53
C GLN A 72 -6.76 -0.16 6.36
N TYR A 73 -5.85 0.36 5.54
CA TYR A 73 -5.80 1.79 5.20
C TYR A 73 -7.14 2.27 4.62
N PHE A 74 -7.73 1.52 3.69
CA PHE A 74 -8.92 1.94 2.96
C PHE A 74 -10.15 2.12 3.85
N PHE A 75 -10.29 1.28 4.87
CA PHE A 75 -11.41 1.36 5.81
C PHE A 75 -11.15 2.29 6.99
N GLU A 76 -9.91 2.39 7.46
CA GLU A 76 -9.60 3.09 8.72
C GLU A 76 -9.18 4.55 8.52
N TYR A 77 -8.71 4.95 7.33
CA TYR A 77 -8.14 6.28 7.13
C TYR A 77 -9.16 7.31 6.61
N PRO A 78 -9.23 8.50 7.22
CA PRO A 78 -9.99 9.60 6.67
C PRO A 78 -9.35 10.05 5.36
N MET A 79 -10.08 9.85 4.25
CA MET A 79 -9.65 10.24 2.92
C MET A 79 -10.67 11.17 2.27
N GLY A 80 -10.17 12.13 1.49
CA GLY A 80 -11.03 13.03 0.73
C GLY A 80 -11.86 12.28 -0.32
N LYS A 81 -13.03 12.81 -0.66
CA LYS A 81 -13.97 12.21 -1.64
C LYS A 81 -13.29 11.85 -2.98
N GLN A 82 -12.37 12.69 -3.43
CA GLN A 82 -11.64 12.46 -4.68
C GLN A 82 -10.73 11.24 -4.59
N ARG A 83 -9.91 11.13 -3.54
CA ARG A 83 -9.01 9.99 -3.33
C ARG A 83 -9.77 8.68 -3.17
N LEU A 84 -10.89 8.69 -2.45
CA LEU A 84 -11.76 7.51 -2.33
C LEU A 84 -12.28 7.04 -3.70
N LYS A 85 -12.72 7.98 -4.53
CA LYS A 85 -13.18 7.72 -5.90
C LYS A 85 -12.07 7.15 -6.78
N ASP A 86 -10.86 7.69 -6.68
CA ASP A 86 -9.71 7.26 -7.46
C ASP A 86 -9.26 5.83 -7.07
N HIS A 87 -9.19 5.54 -5.77
CA HIS A 87 -8.92 4.18 -5.29
C HIS A 87 -9.99 3.18 -5.72
N THR A 88 -11.28 3.56 -5.62
CA THR A 88 -12.38 2.69 -6.05
C THR A 88 -12.30 2.40 -7.55
N LYS A 89 -12.00 3.42 -8.37
CA LYS A 89 -11.79 3.25 -9.81
C LYS A 89 -10.63 2.29 -10.09
N GLN A 90 -9.53 2.41 -9.35
CA GLN A 90 -8.38 1.54 -9.52
C GLN A 90 -8.68 0.10 -9.11
N LEU A 91 -9.40 -0.14 -8.01
CA LEU A 91 -9.89 -1.47 -7.62
C LEU A 91 -10.74 -2.10 -8.74
N VAL A 92 -11.67 -1.34 -9.32
CA VAL A 92 -12.49 -1.83 -10.44
C VAL A 92 -11.65 -2.15 -11.69
N LEU A 93 -10.61 -1.37 -11.97
CA LEU A 93 -9.68 -1.66 -13.07
C LEU A 93 -8.86 -2.92 -12.80
N ASN A 94 -8.46 -3.14 -11.55
CA ASN A 94 -7.68 -4.31 -11.13
C ASN A 94 -8.44 -5.64 -11.33
N ILE A 95 -9.78 -5.64 -11.25
CA ILE A 95 -10.60 -6.81 -11.58
C ILE A 95 -10.43 -7.23 -13.06
N LYS A 96 -10.11 -6.27 -13.94
CA LYS A 96 -9.84 -6.52 -15.37
C LYS A 96 -8.35 -6.66 -15.69
N TYR A 97 -7.51 -6.85 -14.68
CA TYR A 97 -6.07 -6.99 -14.88
C TYR A 97 -5.76 -8.21 -15.75
N GLU A 98 -4.70 -8.12 -16.56
CA GLU A 98 -4.39 -9.11 -17.59
C GLU A 98 -4.08 -10.50 -16.99
N PHE A 99 -3.40 -10.53 -15.85
CA PHE A 99 -3.01 -11.77 -15.16
C PHE A 99 -4.08 -12.20 -14.14
N GLU A 100 -4.45 -13.49 -14.18
CA GLU A 100 -5.46 -14.07 -13.27
C GLU A 100 -5.10 -13.89 -11.81
N GLU A 101 -3.84 -14.14 -11.46
CA GLU A 101 -3.36 -13.98 -10.09
C GLU A 101 -3.56 -12.57 -9.54
N GLY A 102 -3.39 -11.56 -10.40
CA GLY A 102 -3.63 -10.16 -10.03
C GLY A 102 -5.13 -9.88 -9.87
N ARG A 103 -5.98 -10.44 -10.75
CA ARG A 103 -7.45 -10.32 -10.62
C ARG A 103 -7.97 -10.94 -9.32
N LEU A 104 -7.43 -12.10 -8.91
CA LEU A 104 -7.79 -12.76 -7.66
C LEU A 104 -7.37 -11.97 -6.41
N SER A 105 -6.42 -11.04 -6.56
CA SER A 105 -5.91 -10.20 -5.45
C SER A 105 -6.60 -8.82 -5.36
N ALA A 106 -7.42 -8.48 -6.37
CA ALA A 106 -8.08 -7.18 -6.53
C ALA A 106 -9.31 -6.99 -5.63
#